data_AF-A0A563EMT8-F1
#
_entry.id   AF-A0A563EMT8-F1
#
_cell.length_a   1.000
_cell.length_b   1.000
_cell.length_c   1.000
_cell.angle_alpha   90.00
_cell.angle_beta   90.00
_cell.angle_gamma   90.00
#
_symmetry.space_group_name_H-M   'P 1'
#
loop_
_entity.id
_entity.type
_entity.pdbx_description
1 polymer ?
#
loop_
_entity_poly.entity_id
_entity_poly.type
_entity_poly.pdbx_seq_one_letter_code
_entity_poly.pdbx_strand_id
1 'polypeptide(L)' 'VTECLGGAQEISDADLAGRYETACDPRLNTQQSLELAFLVAETLRS' A
#
# COMPACT_ATOMS: atom_id res chain seq x y z
N VAL A 1 7.28 -0.98 -4.15
CA VAL A 1 6.50 -1.05 -5.39
C VAL A 1 5.49 0.08 -5.39
N THR A 2 5.02 0.50 -6.56
CA THR A 2 3.90 1.43 -6.71
C THR A 2 2.73 0.67 -7.34
N GLU A 3 2.15 -0.25 -6.56
CA GLU A 3 1.15 -1.22 -7.07
C GLU A 3 -0.27 -0.92 -6.57
N CYS A 4 -0.43 -0.42 -5.34
CA CYS A 4 -1.72 -0.01 -4.77
C CYS A 4 -1.82 1.51 -4.62
N LEU A 5 -2.98 2.08 -4.95
CA LEU A 5 -3.28 3.51 -4.81
C LEU A 5 -3.40 3.92 -3.33
N GLY A 6 -3.12 5.20 -3.04
CA GLY A 6 -3.30 5.81 -1.73
C GLY A 6 -2.26 5.39 -0.68
N GLY A 7 -2.72 5.28 0.58
CA GLY A 7 -1.86 5.23 1.77
C GLY A 7 -1.16 6.56 2.04
N ALA A 8 -0.30 6.61 3.05
CA ALA A 8 0.40 7.83 3.47
C ALA A 8 1.35 8.44 2.40
N GLN A 9 1.68 7.70 1.35
CA GLN A 9 2.48 8.20 0.22
C GLN A 9 1.64 8.80 -0.91
N GLU A 10 0.30 8.77 -0.80
CA GLU A 10 -0.64 9.31 -1.79
C GLU A 10 -0.39 8.80 -3.22
N ILE A 11 -0.10 7.50 -3.39
CA ILE A 11 0.16 6.90 -4.71
C ILE A 11 -1.05 7.13 -5.62
N SER A 12 -0.82 7.81 -6.74
CA SER A 12 -1.82 8.10 -7.78
C SER A 12 -1.71 7.13 -8.97
N ASP A 13 -2.68 7.16 -9.88
CA ASP A 13 -2.65 6.37 -11.12
C ASP A 13 -1.37 6.62 -11.95
N ALA A 14 -0.86 7.86 -11.94
CA ALA A 14 0.35 8.23 -12.68
C ALA A 14 1.62 7.57 -12.11
N ASP A 15 1.63 7.23 -10.82
CA ASP A 15 2.77 6.65 -10.13
C ASP A 15 2.88 5.13 -10.35
N LEU A 16 1.78 4.47 -10.76
CA LEU A 16 1.72 3.02 -10.91
C LEU A 16 2.81 2.50 -11.85
N ALA A 17 3.03 3.18 -12.99
CA ALA A 17 4.02 2.78 -13.98
C ALA A 17 5.49 2.89 -13.50
N GLY A 18 5.75 3.61 -12.39
CA GLY A 18 7.11 3.86 -11.91
C GLY A 18 7.81 2.61 -11.36
N ARG A 19 7.09 1.74 -10.66
CA ARG A 19 7.67 0.53 -10.03
C ARG A 19 6.63 -0.56 -9.73
N TYR A 20 5.93 -1.00 -10.77
CA TYR A 20 5.00 -2.13 -10.75
C TYR A 20 5.73 -3.45 -11.07
N GLU A 21 5.83 -4.38 -10.12
CA GLU A 21 6.72 -5.54 -10.23
C GLU A 21 6.02 -6.90 -10.07
N THR A 22 4.78 -6.92 -9.57
CA THR A 22 3.99 -8.15 -9.42
C THR A 22 3.61 -8.77 -10.76
N ALA A 23 3.56 -10.11 -10.80
CA ALA A 23 3.14 -10.86 -11.98
C ALA A 23 1.62 -11.00 -12.13
N CYS A 24 0.87 -10.73 -11.06
CA CYS A 24 -0.59 -10.86 -11.03
C CYS A 24 -1.19 -9.69 -10.25
N ASP A 25 -1.48 -9.88 -8.97
CA ASP A 25 -2.22 -8.89 -8.19
C ASP A 25 -1.31 -7.80 -7.61
N PRO A 26 -1.77 -6.53 -7.57
CA PRO A 26 -1.05 -5.44 -6.93
C PRO A 26 -0.88 -5.69 -5.43
N ARG A 27 0.33 -5.50 -4.92
CA ARG A 27 0.66 -5.72 -3.51
C ARG A 27 0.82 -4.40 -2.78
N LEU A 28 0.49 -4.41 -1.49
CA LEU A 28 0.87 -3.32 -0.60
C LEU A 28 2.38 -3.18 -0.57
N ASN A 29 2.87 -1.95 -0.67
CA ASN A 29 4.28 -1.67 -0.47
C ASN A 29 4.65 -1.70 1.03
N THR A 30 5.94 -1.50 1.35
CA THR A 30 6.42 -1.53 2.74
C THR A 30 5.70 -0.54 3.65
N GLN A 31 5.47 0.69 3.19
CA GLN A 31 4.84 1.73 4.00
C GLN A 31 3.35 1.47 4.19
N GLN A 32 2.64 1.09 3.12
CA GLN A 32 1.22 0.71 3.17
C GLN A 32 0.98 -0.51 4.06
N SER A 33 1.90 -1.49 4.05
CA SER A 33 1.80 -2.68 4.90
C SER A 33 1.95 -2.35 6.39
N LEU A 34 2.87 -1.44 6.74
CA LEU A 34 3.04 -0.97 8.12
C LEU A 34 1.84 -0.13 8.58
N GLU A 35 1.34 0.76 7.72
CA GLU A 35 0.13 1.56 7.97
C GLU A 35 -1.07 0.65 8.28
N LEU A 36 -1.33 -0.35 7.43
CA LEU A 36 -2.37 -1.34 7.66
C LEU A 36 -2.18 -2.08 8.99
N ALA A 37 -0.95 -2.45 9.34
CA ALA A 37 -0.67 -3.13 10.61
C ALA A 37 -1.06 -2.27 11.83
N PHE A 38 -0.78 -0.96 11.79
CA PHE A 38 -1.20 -0.03 12.86
C PHE A 38 -2.72 0.11 12.94
N LEU A 39 -3.41 0.29 11.80
CA LEU A 39 -4.87 0.41 11.74
C LEU A 39 -5.58 -0.86 12.25
N VAL A 40 -5.09 -2.04 11.85
CA VAL A 40 -5.62 -3.32 12.35
C VAL A 40 -5.35 -3.47 13.84
N ALA A 41 -4.15 -3.11 14.31
CA ALA A 41 -3.84 -3.13 15.73
C ALA A 41 -4.75 -2.19 16.54
N GLU A 42 -5.12 -1.02 16.00
CA GLU A 42 -6.12 -0.12 16.60
C GLU A 42 -7.50 -0.76 16.68
N THR A 43 -7.93 -1.38 15.59
CA THR A 43 -9.21 -2.10 15.51
C THR A 43 -9.29 -3.25 16.52
N LEU A 44 -8.16 -3.90 16.82
CA LEU A 44 -8.11 -4.97 17.83
C LEU A 44 -8.08 -4.48 19.28
N ARG A 45 -7.78 -3.19 19.52
CA ARG A 45 -7.79 -2.60 20.86
C ARG A 45 -9.15 -2.03 21.26
N SER A 46 -10.04 -1.80 20.29
CA SER A 46 -11.44 -1.36 20.51
C SER A 46 -12.37 -2.53 20.78
#